data_AF-A0A821NRJ8-F1
#
_entry.id   AF-A0A821NRJ8-F1
#
_cell.length_a   1.000
_cell.length_b   1.000
_cell.length_c   1.000
_cell.angle_alpha   90.00
_cell.angle_beta   90.00
_cell.angle_gamma   90.00
#
_symmetry.space_group_name_H-M   'P 1'
#
loop_
_entity.id
_entity.type
_entity.pdbx_description
1 polymer ?
#
loop_
_entity_poly.entity_id
_entity_poly.type
_entity_poly.pdbx_seq_one_letter_code
_entity_poly.pdbx_strand_id
1 'polypeptide(L)'
;DTQKSTKGAKKVRIDNLNRVYNYCLNNVTCRRTQLLEYFGELFPSSECKQMKRTVCDNCRQVLKTTIVDCTQMSIDIIKMISEFSHKNVTLPYALDILRGANTKGIRDAGHNNLAAYSSCNQLNKT
;
A
#
# COMPACT_ATOMS: atom_id res chain seq x y z
N ASP A 1 -26.92 17.09 21.44
CA ASP A 1 -25.50 17.32 21.76
C ASP A 1 -24.59 17.07 20.55
N THR A 2 -24.37 18.11 19.75
CA THR A 2 -23.59 18.01 18.52
C THR A 2 -22.12 18.29 18.84
N GLN A 3 -21.31 17.24 19.04
CA GLN A 3 -19.87 17.38 19.24
C GLN A 3 -19.21 18.00 18.00
N LYS A 4 -18.80 19.26 18.11
CA LYS A 4 -17.85 19.90 17.18
C LYS A 4 -16.51 19.14 17.28
N SER A 5 -16.28 18.22 16.35
CA SER A 5 -15.03 17.47 16.25
C SER A 5 -13.85 18.44 16.06
N THR A 6 -12.95 18.52 17.04
CA THR A 6 -11.71 19.28 16.91
C THR A 6 -10.81 18.64 15.85
N LYS A 7 -9.99 19.44 15.16
CA LYS A 7 -9.06 18.93 14.13
C LYS A 7 -8.19 17.76 14.65
N GLY A 8 -7.77 17.82 15.92
CA GLY A 8 -7.05 16.74 16.60
C GLY A 8 -7.86 15.45 16.75
N ALA A 9 -9.11 15.54 17.22
CA ALA A 9 -9.99 14.37 17.33
C ALA A 9 -10.27 13.73 15.97
N LYS A 10 -10.45 14.53 14.91
CA LYS A 10 -10.59 14.01 13.54
C LYS A 10 -9.34 13.27 13.07
N LYS A 11 -8.15 13.81 13.34
CA LYS A 11 -6.88 13.16 13.00
C LYS A 11 -6.74 11.79 13.69
N VAL A 12 -6.97 11.72 15.01
CA VAL A 12 -6.90 10.46 15.76
C VAL A 12 -7.86 9.40 15.21
N ARG A 13 -9.09 9.80 14.84
CA ARG A 13 -10.05 8.89 14.21
C ARG A 13 -9.58 8.35 12.87
N ILE A 14 -8.96 9.20 12.04
CA ILE A 14 -8.39 8.79 10.75
C ILE A 14 -7.20 7.85 10.98
N ASP A 15 -6.33 8.16 11.94
CA ASP A 15 -5.18 7.32 12.27
C ASP A 15 -5.63 5.92 12.73
N ASN A 16 -6.67 5.84 13.57
CA ASN A 16 -7.24 4.56 14.00
C ASN A 16 -7.90 3.80 12.84
N LEU A 17 -8.60 4.48 11.95
CA LEU A 17 -9.14 3.87 10.73
C LEU A 17 -8.02 3.28 9.86
N ASN A 18 -6.94 4.04 9.66
CA ASN A 18 -5.79 3.58 8.88
C ASN A 18 -5.11 2.37 9.53
N ARG A 19 -5.06 2.29 10.87
CA ARG A 19 -4.55 1.10 11.58
C ARG A 19 -5.38 -0.15 11.28
N VAL A 20 -6.71 -0.04 11.33
CA VAL A 20 -7.61 -1.17 10.98
C VAL A 20 -7.47 -1.56 9.51
N TYR A 21 -7.42 -0.57 8.62
CA TYR A 21 -7.22 -0.79 7.19
C TYR A 21 -5.90 -1.53 6.90
N ASN A 22 -4.80 -1.07 7.50
CA ASN A 22 -3.49 -1.70 7.37
C ASN A 22 -3.48 -3.12 7.96
N TYR A 23 -4.15 -3.34 9.09
CA TYR A 23 -4.32 -4.66 9.66
C TYR A 23 -5.00 -5.61 8.66
N CYS A 24 -6.10 -5.20 8.02
CA CYS A 24 -6.81 -6.04 7.06
C CYS A 24 -5.98 -6.35 5.81
N LEU A 25 -5.27 -5.35 5.26
CA LEU A 25 -4.50 -5.51 4.02
C LEU A 25 -3.16 -6.24 4.20
N ASN A 26 -2.60 -6.24 5.40
CA ASN A 26 -1.38 -6.97 5.65
C ASN A 26 -1.66 -8.49 5.64
N ASN A 27 -1.19 -9.18 4.61
CA ASN A 27 -1.33 -10.63 4.45
C ASN A 27 -0.03 -11.41 4.76
N VAL A 28 1.00 -10.73 5.30
CA VAL A 28 2.34 -11.29 5.53
C VAL A 28 2.64 -11.45 7.02
N THR A 29 2.39 -10.41 7.83
CA THR A 29 2.70 -10.39 9.26
C THR A 29 1.64 -11.14 10.06
N CYS A 30 2.03 -11.95 11.05
CA CYS A 30 1.11 -12.67 11.93
C CYS A 30 -0.01 -11.77 12.49
N ARG A 31 -1.28 -12.20 12.36
CA ARG A 31 -2.44 -11.43 12.87
C ARG A 31 -2.37 -11.19 14.38
N ARG A 32 -1.87 -12.17 15.15
CA ARG A 32 -1.76 -12.07 16.60
C ARG A 32 -0.69 -11.05 17.00
N THR A 33 0.45 -11.07 16.33
CA THR A 33 1.51 -10.08 16.54
C THR A 33 0.96 -8.67 16.30
N GLN A 34 0.30 -8.42 15.16
CA GLN A 34 -0.26 -7.11 14.84
C GLN A 34 -1.34 -6.66 15.86
N LEU A 35 -2.24 -7.57 16.25
CA LEU A 35 -3.33 -7.25 17.17
C LEU A 35 -2.82 -6.92 18.58
N LEU A 36 -1.89 -7.73 19.09
CA LEU A 36 -1.35 -7.57 20.44
C LEU A 36 -0.42 -6.35 20.53
N GLU A 37 0.37 -6.09 19.49
CA GLU A 37 1.22 -4.90 19.40
C GLU A 37 0.41 -3.60 19.47
N TYR A 38 -0.79 -3.56 18.87
CA TYR A 38 -1.70 -2.42 18.99
C TYR A 38 -2.07 -2.10 20.44
N PHE A 39 -2.14 -3.10 21.31
CA PHE A 39 -2.40 -2.95 22.75
C PHE A 39 -1.12 -2.86 23.59
N GLY A 40 0.05 -2.80 22.97
CA GLY A 40 1.35 -2.70 23.64
C GLY A 40 1.94 -4.04 24.09
N GLU A 41 1.39 -5.16 23.62
CA GLU A 41 1.87 -6.50 23.94
C GLU A 41 2.79 -7.04 22.83
N LEU A 42 3.94 -7.59 23.22
CA LEU A 42 4.86 -8.25 22.29
C LEU A 42 4.49 -9.72 22.14
N PHE A 43 4.18 -10.14 20.91
CA PHE A 43 3.83 -11.53 20.61
C PHE A 43 4.64 -12.09 19.44
N PRO A 44 5.59 -13.01 19.69
CA PRO A 44 6.37 -13.68 18.66
C PRO A 44 5.50 -14.51 17.70
N SER A 45 5.69 -14.34 16.39
CA SER A 45 4.92 -15.11 15.39
C SER A 45 5.17 -16.63 15.47
N SER A 46 6.29 -17.05 16.07
CA SER A 46 6.60 -18.46 16.35
C SER A 46 5.55 -19.11 17.25
N GLU A 47 5.04 -18.39 18.26
CA GLU A 47 4.01 -18.89 19.18
C GLU A 47 2.68 -19.15 18.45
N CYS A 48 2.30 -18.28 17.52
CA CYS A 48 1.12 -18.50 16.66
C CYS A 48 1.24 -19.80 15.84
N LYS A 49 2.46 -20.14 15.43
CA LYS A 49 2.76 -21.29 14.56
C LYS A 49 2.87 -22.63 15.33
N GLN A 50 3.02 -22.60 16.66
CA GLN A 50 3.13 -23.82 17.48
C GLN A 50 1.89 -24.71 17.40
N MET A 51 0.69 -24.10 17.40
CA MET A 51 -0.58 -24.83 17.36
C MET A 51 -1.29 -24.70 16.02
N LYS A 52 -1.19 -25.74 15.17
CA LYS A 52 -1.85 -25.78 13.84
C LYS A 52 -3.37 -25.57 13.88
N ARG A 53 -4.04 -25.97 14.97
CA ARG A 53 -5.50 -25.78 15.14
C ARG A 53 -5.91 -24.32 15.31
N THR A 54 -5.03 -23.49 15.88
CA THR A 54 -5.31 -22.07 16.16
C THR A 54 -4.48 -21.11 15.32
N VAL A 55 -3.58 -21.58 14.47
CA VAL A 55 -2.74 -20.70 13.61
C VAL A 55 -3.62 -19.75 12.77
N CYS A 56 -3.26 -18.46 12.76
CA CYS A 56 -3.97 -17.46 11.97
C CYS A 56 -3.78 -17.66 10.46
N ASP A 57 -4.62 -17.01 9.65
CA ASP A 57 -4.56 -17.01 8.18
C ASP A 57 -3.17 -16.61 7.66
N ASN A 58 -2.60 -15.49 8.12
CA ASN A 58 -1.29 -15.04 7.62
C ASN A 58 -0.14 -15.99 7.96
N CYS A 59 -0.20 -16.70 9.09
CA CYS A 59 0.81 -17.72 9.42
C CYS A 59 0.56 -19.05 8.72
N ARG A 60 -0.68 -19.30 8.28
CA ARG A 60 -1.06 -20.50 7.52
C ARG A 60 -0.73 -20.34 6.04
N GLN A 61 -0.91 -19.14 5.49
CA GLN A 61 -0.58 -18.79 4.12
C GLN A 61 0.91 -18.43 4.05
N VAL A 62 1.73 -19.36 3.58
CA VAL A 62 3.11 -19.05 3.21
C VAL A 62 3.07 -18.36 1.85
N LEU A 63 2.84 -17.04 1.85
CA LEU A 63 3.04 -16.23 0.66
C LEU A 63 4.53 -16.23 0.33
N LYS A 64 4.89 -16.62 -0.90
CA LYS A 64 6.24 -16.42 -1.41
C LYS A 64 6.44 -14.92 -1.64
N THR A 65 6.93 -14.22 -0.62
CA THR A 65 7.25 -12.80 -0.70
C THR A 65 8.72 -12.63 -1.04
N THR A 66 9.03 -11.75 -1.98
CA THR A 66 10.38 -11.27 -2.24
C THR A 66 10.51 -9.84 -1.75
N ILE A 67 11.60 -9.52 -1.06
CA ILE A 67 11.94 -8.14 -0.75
C ILE A 67 12.54 -7.55 -2.01
N VAL A 68 11.95 -6.46 -2.50
CA VAL A 68 12.39 -5.76 -3.70
C VAL A 68 12.74 -4.33 -3.28
N ASP A 69 13.90 -3.85 -3.72
CA ASP A 69 14.24 -2.44 -3.57
C ASP A 69 13.37 -1.60 -4.52
N CYS A 70 12.49 -0.79 -3.94
CA CYS A 70 11.58 0.09 -4.67
C CYS A 70 12.06 1.55 -4.68
N THR A 71 13.30 1.84 -4.29
CA THR A 71 13.80 3.22 -4.14
C THR A 71 13.71 3.99 -5.46
N GLN A 72 14.25 3.44 -6.55
CA GLN A 72 14.23 4.13 -7.85
C GLN A 72 12.79 4.31 -8.37
N MET A 73 11.95 3.26 -8.28
CA MET A 73 10.54 3.35 -8.64
C MET A 73 9.82 4.45 -7.85
N SER A 74 10.10 4.56 -6.55
CA SER A 74 9.49 5.58 -5.68
C SER A 74 9.92 6.99 -6.09
N ILE A 75 11.20 7.18 -6.43
CA ILE A 75 11.71 8.47 -6.94
C ILE A 75 10.98 8.84 -8.24
N ASP A 76 10.82 7.91 -9.17
CA ASP A 76 10.18 8.15 -10.47
C ASP A 76 8.68 8.47 -10.29
N ILE A 77 7.99 7.78 -9.38
CA ILE A 77 6.59 8.05 -9.01
C ILE A 77 6.44 9.47 -8.43
N ILE A 78 7.30 9.85 -7.49
CA ILE A 78 7.24 11.18 -6.85
C ILE A 78 7.48 12.29 -7.89
N LYS A 79 8.46 12.11 -8.78
CA LYS A 79 8.72 13.06 -9.89
C LYS A 79 7.50 13.19 -10.81
N MET A 80 6.94 12.07 -11.25
CA MET A 80 5.74 12.05 -12.10
C MET A 80 4.56 12.76 -11.44
N ILE A 81 4.27 12.47 -10.16
CA ILE A 81 3.20 13.14 -9.41
C ILE A 81 3.45 14.64 -9.32
N SER A 82 4.71 15.06 -9.11
CA SER A 82 5.10 16.47 -9.03
C SER A 82 4.86 17.20 -10.37
N GLU A 83 5.13 16.55 -11.50
CA GLU A 83 4.82 17.07 -12.85
C GLU A 83 3.30 17.18 -13.12
N PHE A 84 2.48 16.40 -12.41
CA PHE A 84 1.01 16.40 -12.52
C PHE A 84 0.29 17.32 -11.54
N SER A 85 1.00 18.09 -10.71
CA SER A 85 0.47 18.86 -9.57
C SER A 85 -0.69 19.83 -9.89
N HIS A 86 -0.98 20.11 -11.17
CA HIS A 86 -2.09 20.97 -11.62
C HIS A 86 -3.09 20.27 -12.56
N LYS A 87 -2.95 18.95 -12.77
CA LYS A 87 -3.82 18.15 -13.64
C LYS A 87 -4.57 17.10 -12.81
N ASN A 88 -5.85 16.88 -13.14
CA ASN A 88 -6.64 15.80 -12.54
C ASN A 88 -6.22 14.46 -13.14
N VAL A 89 -5.24 13.82 -12.51
CA VAL A 89 -4.77 12.48 -12.87
C VAL A 89 -5.43 11.47 -11.94
N THR A 90 -6.12 10.49 -12.51
CA THR A 90 -6.71 9.39 -11.73
C THR A 90 -5.65 8.34 -11.41
N LEU A 91 -5.81 7.63 -10.29
CA LEU A 91 -4.90 6.55 -9.90
C LEU A 91 -4.76 5.46 -10.99
N PRO A 92 -5.86 4.98 -11.64
CA PRO A 92 -5.72 4.01 -12.73
C PRO A 92 -4.87 4.52 -13.90
N TYR A 93 -5.03 5.79 -14.28
CA TYR A 93 -4.24 6.38 -15.37
C TYR A 93 -2.76 6.51 -15.00
N ALA A 94 -2.45 6.91 -13.77
CA ALA A 94 -1.07 6.94 -13.27
C ALA A 94 -0.45 5.53 -13.27
N LEU A 95 -1.19 4.51 -12.84
CA LEU A 95 -0.74 3.12 -12.87
C LEU A 95 -0.51 2.60 -14.30
N ASP A 96 -1.35 3.01 -15.25
CA ASP A 96 -1.17 2.68 -16.66
C ASP A 96 0.14 3.27 -17.21
N ILE A 97 0.48 4.51 -16.87
CA ILE A 97 1.78 5.12 -17.24
C ILE A 97 2.94 4.33 -16.63
N LEU A 98 2.91 4.11 -15.31
CA LEU A 98 3.98 3.42 -14.57
C LEU A 98 4.23 2.00 -15.09
N ARG A 99 3.18 1.32 -15.58
CA ARG A 99 3.28 -0.03 -16.15
C ARG A 99 3.63 -0.04 -17.64
N GLY A 100 3.63 1.12 -18.30
CA GLY A 100 3.92 1.19 -19.73
C GLY A 100 2.73 0.86 -20.63
N ALA A 101 1.51 1.12 -20.20
CA ALA A 101 0.32 0.87 -20.99
C ALA A 101 0.29 1.79 -22.22
N ASN A 102 0.18 1.19 -23.41
CA ASN A 102 0.16 1.93 -24.67
C ASN A 102 -1.28 2.32 -25.08
N THR A 103 -1.95 3.13 -24.27
CA THR A 103 -3.31 3.62 -24.56
C THR A 103 -3.28 4.85 -25.46
N LYS A 104 -4.37 5.11 -26.20
CA LYS A 104 -4.50 6.33 -27.02
C LYS A 104 -4.36 7.59 -26.17
N GLY A 105 -5.00 7.62 -24.99
CA GLY A 105 -4.92 8.77 -24.08
C GLY A 105 -3.50 9.08 -23.61
N ILE A 106 -2.69 8.05 -23.32
CA ILE A 106 -1.29 8.23 -22.93
C ILE A 106 -0.45 8.79 -24.08
N ARG A 107 -0.64 8.27 -25.31
CA ARG A 107 0.08 8.75 -26.50
C ARG A 107 -0.30 10.18 -26.87
N ASP A 108 -1.60 10.49 -26.93
CA ASP A 108 -2.10 11.81 -27.31
C ASP A 108 -1.64 12.89 -26.31
N ALA A 109 -1.49 12.52 -25.03
CA ALA A 109 -0.96 13.40 -23.99
C ALA A 109 0.58 13.46 -23.93
N GLY A 110 1.30 12.65 -24.73
CA GLY A 110 2.76 12.54 -24.71
C GLY A 110 3.33 11.91 -23.43
N HIS A 111 2.50 11.26 -22.62
CA HIS A 111 2.89 10.70 -21.32
C HIS A 111 3.70 9.40 -21.44
N ASN A 112 3.79 8.82 -22.64
CA ASN A 112 4.71 7.74 -22.97
C ASN A 112 6.18 8.18 -23.03
N ASN A 113 6.46 9.49 -23.01
CA ASN A 113 7.81 10.04 -22.98
C ASN A 113 8.29 10.40 -21.57
N LEU A 114 7.46 10.21 -20.55
CA LEU A 114 7.82 10.49 -19.15
C LEU A 114 8.88 9.50 -18.68
N ALA A 115 9.80 9.95 -17.82
CA ALA A 115 10.82 9.07 -17.21
C ALA A 115 10.19 7.92 -16.42
N ALA A 116 8.99 8.14 -15.85
CA ALA A 116 8.25 7.13 -15.11
C ALA A 116 7.49 6.13 -16.01
N TYR A 117 7.47 6.30 -17.34
CA TYR A 117 6.80 5.36 -18.22
C TYR A 117 7.47 3.99 -18.18
N SER A 118 6.70 2.94 -17.87
CA SER A 118 7.20 1.57 -17.69
C SER A 118 8.17 1.35 -16.52
N SER A 119 8.37 2.32 -15.62
CA SER A 119 9.31 2.18 -14.48
C SER A 119 8.88 1.10 -13.46
N CYS A 120 7.62 0.67 -13.51
CA CYS A 120 7.03 -0.38 -12.66
C CYS A 120 6.51 -1.58 -13.47
N ASN A 121 7.03 -1.83 -14.68
CA ASN A 121 6.57 -2.94 -15.53
C ASN A 121 6.78 -4.34 -14.92
N GLN A 122 7.73 -4.46 -13.99
CA GLN A 122 8.08 -5.66 -13.26
C GLN A 122 7.08 -6.00 -12.14
N LEU A 123 6.17 -5.09 -11.81
CA LEU A 123 5.16 -5.32 -10.78
C LEU A 123 3.91 -5.95 -11.41
N ASN A 124 3.62 -7.19 -11.01
CA ASN A 124 2.45 -7.93 -11.49
C ASN A 124 1.13 -7.17 -11.24
N LYS A 125 0.15 -7.35 -12.14
CA LYS A 125 -1.23 -6.95 -11.89
C LYS A 125 -1.77 -7.83 -10.76
N THR A 126 -2.00 -7.23 -9.60
CA THR A 126 -2.79 -7.81 -8.51
C THR A 126 -4.25 -7.49 -8.73
#